data_AF-A0A1J3I0U8-F1
#
_entry.id   AF-A0A1J3I0U8-F1
#
_cell.length_a   1.000
_cell.length_b   1.000
_cell.length_c   1.000
_cell.angle_alpha   90.00
_cell.angle_beta   90.00
_cell.angle_gamma   90.00
#
_symmetry.space_group_name_H-M   'P 1'
#
loop_
_entity.id
_entity.type
_entity.pdbx_description
1 polymer ?
#
loop_
_entity_poly.entity_id
_entity_poly.type
_entity_poly.pdbx_seq_one_letter_code
_entity_poly.pdbx_strand_id
1 'polypeptide(L)'
;QKRWCIGLLEMAFSRYSPLTYGIKSVGLVIGVGYSQNPFWAFWSIPIIVYGLLPQLALFYGISVFPKASNPWFWLYMFLFFGAYAQDLLDFVLEGGSYRRWWN
;
A
#
# COMPACT_ATOMS: atom_id res chain seq x y z
N GLN A 1 4.51 -12.95 12.35
CA GLN A 1 3.55 -12.10 11.61
C GLN A 1 2.11 -12.63 11.63
N LYS A 2 1.83 -13.92 11.36
CA LYS A 2 0.46 -14.48 11.34
C LYS A 2 -0.42 -14.12 12.56
N ARG A 3 0.10 -14.20 13.79
CA ARG A 3 -0.62 -13.82 15.02
C ARG A 3 -1.01 -12.35 15.07
N TRP A 4 -0.15 -11.46 14.56
CA TRP A 4 -0.42 -10.03 14.51
C TRP A 4 -1.49 -9.69 13.47
N CYS A 5 -1.44 -10.28 12.27
CA CYS A 5 -2.48 -10.07 11.27
C CYS A 5 -3.85 -10.52 11.76
N ILE A 6 -3.93 -11.69 12.42
CA ILE A 6 -5.20 -12.20 12.94
C ILE A 6 -5.72 -11.31 14.08
N GLY A 7 -4.88 -10.95 15.04
CA GLY A 7 -5.29 -10.09 16.15
C GLY A 7 -5.72 -8.68 15.71
N LEU A 8 -5.04 -8.11 14.70
CA LEU A 8 -5.41 -6.84 14.10
C LEU A 8 -6.74 -6.92 13.34
N LEU A 9 -6.99 -8.01 12.61
CA LEU A 9 -8.24 -8.23 11.90
C LEU A 9 -9.41 -8.46 12.88
N GLU A 10 -9.17 -9.20 13.97
CA GLU A 10 -10.13 -9.39 15.06
C GLU A 10 -10.49 -8.05 15.75
N MET A 11 -9.50 -7.19 15.99
CA MET A 11 -9.74 -5.82 16.48
C MET A 11 -10.59 -5.00 15.51
N ALA A 12 -10.39 -5.13 14.19
CA ALA A 12 -11.14 -4.41 13.17
C ALA A 12 -12.65 -4.72 13.23
N PHE A 13 -13.00 -5.99 13.47
CA PHE A 13 -14.39 -6.48 13.54
C PHE A 13 -14.98 -6.49 14.95
N SER A 14 -14.20 -6.12 15.97
CA SER A 14 -14.66 -6.04 17.35
C SER A 14 -15.55 -4.81 17.59
N ARG A 15 -16.30 -4.84 18.71
CA ARG A 15 -17.14 -3.73 19.18
C ARG A 15 -16.36 -2.42 19.39
N TYR A 16 -15.05 -2.52 19.65
CA TYR A 16 -14.13 -1.39 19.81
C TYR A 16 -13.31 -1.11 18.55
N SER A 17 -13.91 -1.25 17.37
CA SER A 17 -13.23 -0.99 16.11
C SER A 17 -12.72 0.46 16.07
N PRO A 18 -11.45 0.69 15.66
CA PRO A 18 -10.90 2.04 15.54
C PRO A 18 -11.68 2.91 14.54
N LEU A 19 -12.40 2.29 13.60
CA LEU A 19 -13.16 2.98 12.57
C LEU A 19 -14.51 3.54 13.07
N THR A 20 -15.16 2.87 14.02
CA THR A 20 -16.46 3.32 14.56
C THR A 20 -16.31 3.96 15.94
N TYR A 21 -15.59 3.30 16.84
CA TYR A 21 -15.36 3.79 18.19
C TYR A 21 -14.19 4.79 18.24
N GLY A 22 -13.10 4.51 17.53
CA GLY A 22 -11.90 5.37 17.53
C GLY A 22 -12.12 6.74 16.88
N ILE A 23 -12.84 6.79 15.75
CA ILE A 23 -13.21 8.06 15.09
C ILE A 23 -14.09 8.92 16.01
N LYS A 24 -15.01 8.30 16.76
CA LYS A 24 -15.91 9.01 17.67
C LYS A 24 -15.23 9.54 18.94
N SER A 25 -14.17 8.88 19.41
CA SER A 25 -13.52 9.21 20.68
C SER A 25 -12.28 10.10 20.56
N VAL A 26 -11.48 9.96 19.50
CA VAL A 26 -10.18 10.66 19.37
C VAL A 26 -10.16 11.65 18.19
N GLY A 27 -11.19 11.61 17.34
CA GLY A 27 -11.31 12.46 16.15
C GLY A 27 -10.88 11.76 14.86
N LEU A 28 -11.27 12.35 13.73
CA LEU A 28 -11.22 11.68 12.42
C LEU A 28 -9.80 11.35 11.97
N VAL A 29 -8.86 12.30 12.05
CA VAL A 29 -7.49 12.12 11.54
C VAL A 29 -6.77 11.00 12.29
N ILE A 30 -6.84 11.02 13.62
CA ILE A 30 -6.18 10.03 14.47
C ILE A 30 -6.88 8.67 14.35
N GLY A 31 -8.22 8.65 14.36
CA GLY A 31 -9.00 7.43 14.19
C GLY A 31 -8.73 6.73 12.85
N VAL A 32 -8.63 7.49 11.75
CA VAL A 32 -8.28 6.95 10.43
C VAL A 32 -6.84 6.43 10.42
N GLY A 33 -5.88 7.17 10.98
CA GLY A 33 -4.49 6.71 11.09
C GLY A 33 -4.37 5.39 11.84
N TYR A 34 -5.07 5.24 12.97
CA TYR A 34 -5.09 3.96 13.70
C TYR A 34 -5.84 2.86 12.96
N SER A 35 -6.87 3.20 12.18
CA SER A 35 -7.63 2.23 11.40
C SER A 35 -6.82 1.54 10.30
N GLN A 36 -5.76 2.18 9.77
CA GLN A 36 -4.93 1.60 8.72
C GLN A 36 -4.22 0.30 9.16
N ASN A 37 -3.84 0.19 10.44
CA ASN A 37 -3.16 -0.99 11.00
C ASN A 37 -4.01 -2.27 10.92
N PRO A 38 -5.29 -2.28 11.36
CA PRO A 38 -6.19 -3.42 11.20
C PRO A 38 -6.39 -3.84 9.73
N PHE A 39 -6.49 -2.87 8.83
CA PHE A 39 -6.69 -3.14 7.41
C PHE A 39 -5.41 -3.56 6.67
N TRP A 40 -4.25 -3.55 7.34
CA TRP A 40 -2.99 -3.97 6.74
C TRP A 40 -3.04 -5.41 6.20
N ALA A 41 -3.81 -6.30 6.83
CA ALA A 41 -4.01 -7.67 6.35
C ALA A 41 -4.65 -7.75 4.95
N PHE A 42 -5.51 -6.80 4.59
CA PHE A 42 -6.17 -6.79 3.28
C PHE A 42 -5.23 -6.42 2.13
N TRP A 43 -4.08 -5.80 2.41
CA TRP A 43 -3.05 -5.53 1.40
C TRP A 43 -2.49 -6.81 0.76
N SER A 44 -2.64 -7.96 1.41
CA SER A 44 -2.26 -9.26 0.83
C SER A 44 -3.01 -9.57 -0.48
N ILE A 45 -4.28 -9.17 -0.60
CA ILE A 45 -5.12 -9.44 -1.79
C ILE A 45 -4.57 -8.72 -3.03
N PRO A 46 -4.41 -7.38 -3.05
CA PRO A 46 -3.86 -6.69 -4.21
C PRO A 46 -2.42 -7.12 -4.48
N ILE A 47 -1.60 -7.38 -3.47
CA ILE A 47 -0.23 -7.88 -3.68
C ILE A 47 -0.23 -9.21 -4.46
N ILE A 48 -1.11 -10.16 -4.10
CA ILE A 48 -1.23 -11.43 -4.83
C ILE A 48 -1.75 -11.18 -6.25
N VAL A 49 -2.78 -10.35 -6.41
CA VAL A 49 -3.35 -10.03 -7.73
C VAL A 49 -2.28 -9.40 -8.64
N TYR A 50 -1.58 -8.37 -8.17
CA TYR A 50 -0.52 -7.71 -8.93
C TYR A 50 0.72 -8.59 -9.12
N GLY A 51 1.00 -9.55 -8.24
CA GLY A 51 2.07 -10.52 -8.43
C GLY A 51 1.77 -11.55 -9.52
N LEU A 52 0.52 -11.99 -9.63
CA LEU A 52 0.05 -12.94 -10.64
C LEU A 52 -0.23 -12.28 -12.00
N LEU A 53 -0.64 -11.01 -12.00
CA LEU A 53 -0.98 -10.26 -13.20
C LEU A 53 0.12 -10.27 -14.29
N PRO A 54 1.42 -10.00 -14.00
CA PRO A 54 2.46 -10.05 -15.02
C PRO A 54 2.71 -11.46 -15.55
N GLN A 55 2.59 -12.48 -14.70
CA GLN A 55 2.78 -13.89 -15.10
C GLN A 55 1.67 -14.34 -16.04
N LEU A 56 0.41 -13.97 -15.74
CA LEU A 56 -0.74 -14.22 -16.61
C LEU A 56 -0.62 -13.44 -17.92
N ALA A 57 -0.23 -12.17 -17.86
CA ALA A 57 -0.12 -11.34 -19.06
C ALA A 57 0.94 -11.85 -20.04
N LEU A 58 2.06 -12.38 -19.53
CA LEU A 58 3.07 -13.05 -20.36
C LEU A 58 2.52 -14.32 -21.00
N PHE A 59 1.74 -15.13 -20.28
CA PHE A 59 1.15 -16.35 -20.81
C PHE A 59 0.12 -16.08 -21.92
N TYR A 60 -0.69 -15.03 -21.77
CA TYR A 60 -1.67 -14.62 -22.77
C TYR A 60 -1.12 -13.71 -23.89
N GLY A 61 0.14 -13.28 -23.79
CA GLY A 61 0.78 -12.37 -24.76
C GLY A 61 0.18 -10.96 -24.77
N ILE A 62 -0.46 -10.53 -23.67
CA ILE A 62 -1.10 -9.22 -23.56
C ILE A 62 -0.13 -8.25 -22.89
N SER A 63 0.07 -7.06 -23.49
CA SER A 63 0.87 -6.01 -22.85
C SER A 63 0.08 -5.33 -21.73
N VAL A 64 0.48 -5.54 -20.47
CA VAL A 64 -0.10 -4.85 -19.29
C VAL A 64 0.20 -3.36 -19.30
N PHE A 65 1.36 -2.98 -19.85
CA PHE A 65 1.81 -1.59 -19.89
C PHE A 65 1.33 -0.87 -21.16
N PRO A 66 0.97 0.42 -21.06
CA PRO A 66 0.63 1.22 -22.22
C PRO A 66 1.84 1.36 -23.15
N LYS A 67 1.59 1.32 -24.46
CA LYS A 67 2.62 1.59 -25.46
C LYS A 67 3.18 3.00 -25.26
N ALA A 68 4.50 3.16 -25.42
CA ALA A 68 5.20 4.44 -25.28
C ALA A 68 4.71 5.54 -26.25
N SER A 69 3.99 5.15 -27.31
CA SER A 69 3.32 6.07 -28.24
C SER A 69 2.14 6.82 -27.62
N ASN A 70 1.58 6.33 -26.51
CA ASN A 70 0.43 6.95 -25.88
C ASN A 70 0.87 8.04 -24.89
N PRO A 71 0.24 9.23 -24.91
CA PRO A 71 0.59 10.32 -24.00
C PRO A 71 0.41 9.94 -22.52
N TRP A 72 -0.44 8.95 -22.21
CA TRP A 72 -0.62 8.38 -20.88
C TRP A 72 0.66 7.76 -20.30
N PHE A 73 1.61 7.33 -21.13
CA PHE A 73 2.89 6.80 -20.67
C PHE A 73 3.67 7.80 -19.81
N TRP A 74 3.65 9.08 -20.17
CA TRP A 74 4.30 10.14 -19.39
C TRP A 74 3.69 10.31 -18.01
N LEU A 75 2.38 10.15 -17.88
CA LEU A 75 1.69 10.22 -16.59
C LEU A 75 2.11 9.04 -15.69
N TYR A 76 2.19 7.83 -16.24
CA TYR A 76 2.70 6.67 -15.49
C TYR A 76 4.15 6.85 -15.06
N MET A 77 5.00 7.37 -15.94
CA MET A 77 6.40 7.67 -15.61
C MET A 77 6.50 8.69 -14.49
N PHE A 78 5.76 9.80 -14.58
CA PHE A 78 5.73 10.82 -13.54
C PHE A 78 5.24 10.26 -12.19
N LEU A 79 4.17 9.46 -12.20
CA LEU A 79 3.62 8.86 -10.98
C LEU A 79 4.63 7.90 -10.33
N PHE A 80 5.31 7.09 -11.14
CA PHE A 80 6.36 6.18 -10.68
C PHE A 80 7.51 6.96 -10.02
N PHE A 81 8.11 7.90 -10.74
CA PHE A 81 9.23 8.69 -10.19
C PHE A 81 8.81 9.51 -8.97
N GLY A 82 7.62 10.11 -8.99
CA GLY A 82 7.08 10.87 -7.86
C GLY A 82 6.93 10.02 -6.61
N ALA A 83 6.33 8.84 -6.73
CA ALA A 83 6.14 7.93 -5.61
C ALA A 83 7.47 7.43 -5.01
N TYR A 84 8.42 7.01 -5.86
CA TYR A 84 9.74 6.55 -5.39
C TYR A 84 10.58 7.69 -4.80
N ALA A 85 10.50 8.89 -5.37
CA ALA A 85 11.21 10.05 -4.84
C ALA A 85 10.64 10.47 -3.48
N GLN A 86 9.32 10.48 -3.33
CA GLN A 86 8.69 10.80 -2.05
C GLN A 86 9.07 9.77 -0.98
N ASP A 87 8.96 8.48 -1.28
CA ASP A 87 9.28 7.40 -0.33
C ASP A 87 10.76 7.45 0.12
N LEU A 88 11.68 7.73 -0.82
CA LEU A 88 13.09 7.90 -0.50
C LEU A 88 13.36 9.18 0.33
N LEU A 89 12.69 10.29 0.01
CA LEU A 89 12.82 11.53 0.77
C LEU A 89 12.32 11.34 2.21
N ASP A 90 11.15 10.74 2.40
CA ASP A 90 10.59 10.45 3.72
C ASP A 90 11.56 9.56 4.52
N PHE A 91 12.10 8.51 3.90
CA PHE A 91 13.05 7.60 4.56
C PHE A 91 14.37 8.27 4.95
N VAL A 92 14.89 9.18 4.11
CA VAL A 92 16.13 9.93 4.39
C VAL A 92 15.89 11.00 5.46
N LEU A 93 14.74 11.67 5.44
CA LEU A 93 14.35 12.65 6.45
C LEU A 93 14.18 12.02 7.84
N GLU A 94 13.70 10.78 7.91
CA GLU A 94 13.65 9.98 9.14
C GLU A 94 15.03 9.47 9.62
N GLY A 95 16.11 9.81 8.92
CA GLY A 95 17.49 9.44 9.28
C GLY A 95 17.89 8.03 8.82
N GLY A 96 17.13 7.44 7.91
CA GLY A 96 17.42 6.15 7.29
C GLY A 96 18.59 6.22 6.30
N SER A 97 19.36 5.14 6.21
CA SER A 97 20.40 5.00 5.18
C SER A 97 19.79 4.45 3.89
N TYR A 98 20.23 4.92 2.72
CA TYR A 98 19.81 4.43 1.39
C TYR A 98 19.85 2.89 1.26
N ARG A 99 20.78 2.23 1.96
CA ARG A 99 20.92 0.77 1.93
C ARG A 99 19.83 0.04 2.74
N ARG A 100 19.24 0.71 3.73
CA ARG A 100 18.07 0.19 4.48
C ARG A 100 16.77 0.45 3.74
N TRP A 101 16.68 1.50 2.93
CA TRP A 101 15.51 1.78 2.11
C TRP A 101 15.25 0.69 1.06
N TRP A 102 16.32 0.17 0.46
CA TRP A 102 16.24 -0.89 -0.56
C TRP A 102 16.01 -2.31 0.00
N ASN A 103 16.08 -2.49 1.31
CA ASN A 103 16.15 -3.81 1.97
C ASN A 103 14.82 -4.19 2.60
#